data_AF-A0A142NJV1-F1
#
_entry.id   AF-A0A142NJV1-F1
#
_cell.length_a   1.000
_cell.length_b   1.000
_cell.length_c   1.000
_cell.angle_alpha   90.00
_cell.angle_beta   90.00
_cell.angle_gamma   90.00
#
_symmetry.space_group_name_H-M   'P 1'
#
loop_
_entity.id
_entity.type
_entity.pdbx_description
1 polymer ?
#
loop_
_entity_poly.entity_id
_entity_poly.type
_entity_poly.pdbx_seq_one_letter_code
_entity_poly.pdbx_strand_id
1 'polypeptide(L)'
;MAEDIELIQKYLNNTYGNASLWEPLLEDGITGWGTVRGITRALQLEIGGLVVDGVFGDSLIKAVPTIAPGTNASREILALVNSGLRCKGYSATPPPLPGFFEYGSSTQDAVETLREDANYPHGGMRTVSPQIWKGLCRMDDYREVPGGDANVRHIQQRVNELAGDQAKIGLNPTDGIPSANVTRGIIGVVQVQGNVSVDGLWGPGTAETLPTLALGSSDPTYNEIAQWGLYLNGFDVPLNRNFTAEVRDAVGAFQDFMCINNPRIYMTVESLTWPALLVSYGNKSRGQDDISASASIGMDTSSKLDGLTRTFVDANFPAGALGIKFVGRYLMNTPGGSLDKELSPDEVTEIHDAGLGIVPIFQTYGGENAYFTHDQGGLMQGLVTSDLACSQASLEG
;
A
#
# COMPACT_ATOMS: atom_id res chain seq x y z
N MET A 1 -0.99 27.62 -14.33
CA MET A 1 -1.30 26.22 -13.99
C MET A 1 -2.78 25.92 -14.17
N ALA A 2 -3.70 26.45 -13.36
CA ALA A 2 -5.13 26.16 -13.53
C ALA A 2 -5.67 26.49 -14.94
N GLU A 3 -5.31 27.66 -15.47
CA GLU A 3 -5.62 28.06 -16.85
C GLU A 3 -5.07 27.07 -17.89
N ASP A 4 -3.88 26.53 -17.68
CA ASP A 4 -3.28 25.54 -18.59
C ASP A 4 -4.08 24.23 -18.57
N ILE A 5 -4.54 23.81 -17.40
CA ILE A 5 -5.35 22.60 -17.25
C ILE A 5 -6.71 22.77 -17.94
N GLU A 6 -7.33 23.93 -17.82
CA GLU A 6 -8.59 24.25 -18.51
C GLU A 6 -8.42 24.19 -20.03
N LEU A 7 -7.32 24.74 -20.54
CA LEU A 7 -6.99 24.69 -21.97
C LEU A 7 -6.70 23.25 -22.45
N ILE A 8 -6.09 22.41 -21.61
CA ILE A 8 -5.90 20.98 -21.89
C ILE A 8 -7.25 20.26 -21.92
N GLN A 9 -8.14 20.49 -20.96
CA GLN A 9 -9.48 19.91 -20.93
C GLN A 9 -10.28 20.29 -22.19
N LYS A 10 -10.22 21.56 -22.59
CA LYS A 10 -10.79 22.06 -23.86
C LYS A 10 -10.19 21.35 -25.08
N TYR A 11 -8.86 21.22 -25.14
CA TYR A 11 -8.19 20.49 -26.22
C TYR A 11 -8.69 19.05 -26.31
N LEU A 12 -8.76 18.34 -25.18
CA LEU A 12 -9.22 16.95 -25.13
C LEU A 12 -10.67 16.83 -25.61
N ASN A 13 -11.58 17.66 -25.11
CA ASN A 13 -12.99 17.68 -25.54
C ASN A 13 -13.13 17.99 -27.03
N ASN A 14 -12.37 18.97 -27.56
CA ASN A 14 -12.47 19.36 -28.97
C ASN A 14 -11.89 18.31 -29.92
N THR A 15 -10.78 17.67 -29.54
CA THR A 15 -10.09 16.68 -30.38
C THR A 15 -10.81 15.33 -30.37
N TYR A 16 -11.27 14.87 -29.20
CA TYR A 16 -11.80 13.52 -29.02
C TYR A 16 -13.32 13.46 -28.80
N GLY A 17 -14.01 14.60 -28.68
CA GLY A 17 -15.43 14.68 -28.34
C GLY A 17 -16.41 13.97 -29.28
N ASN A 18 -15.98 13.70 -30.52
CA ASN A 18 -16.77 12.96 -31.50
C ASN A 18 -16.55 11.43 -31.44
N ALA A 19 -15.58 10.95 -30.65
CA ALA A 19 -15.36 9.52 -30.48
C ALA A 19 -16.48 8.93 -29.61
N SER A 20 -17.04 7.79 -30.02
CA SER A 20 -18.19 7.17 -29.36
C SER A 20 -17.96 6.78 -27.90
N LEU A 21 -16.70 6.53 -27.53
CA LEU A 21 -16.25 6.15 -26.18
C LEU A 21 -15.65 7.33 -25.39
N TRP A 22 -15.82 8.56 -25.89
CA TRP A 22 -15.38 9.75 -25.17
C TRP A 22 -16.39 10.14 -24.08
N GLU A 23 -15.88 10.43 -22.89
CA GLU A 23 -16.65 11.03 -21.80
C GLU A 23 -16.28 12.51 -21.71
N PRO A 24 -17.24 13.44 -21.87
CA PRO A 24 -16.97 14.87 -21.79
C PRO A 24 -16.32 15.26 -20.46
N LEU A 25 -15.25 16.05 -20.54
CA LEU A 25 -14.56 16.60 -19.37
C LEU A 25 -15.22 17.91 -18.93
N LEU A 26 -15.27 18.14 -17.62
CA LEU A 26 -15.48 19.49 -17.10
C LEU A 26 -14.23 20.33 -17.40
N GLU A 27 -14.44 21.52 -17.93
CA GLU A 27 -13.39 22.49 -18.25
C GLU A 27 -13.22 23.46 -17.07
N ASP A 28 -12.82 22.91 -15.92
CA ASP A 28 -12.78 23.60 -14.62
C ASP A 28 -11.36 23.98 -14.16
N GLY A 29 -10.34 23.62 -14.93
CA GLY A 29 -8.94 23.87 -14.60
C GLY A 29 -8.38 23.01 -13.46
N ILE A 30 -9.09 21.93 -13.10
CA ILE A 30 -8.69 21.03 -12.01
C ILE A 30 -8.07 19.74 -12.56
N THR A 31 -6.87 19.41 -12.09
CA THR A 31 -6.27 18.08 -12.32
C THR A 31 -6.97 17.04 -11.44
N GLY A 32 -8.18 16.64 -11.83
CA GLY A 32 -8.95 15.59 -11.17
C GLY A 32 -8.94 14.27 -11.94
N TRP A 33 -9.60 13.25 -11.38
CA TRP A 33 -9.79 11.96 -12.03
C TRP A 33 -10.40 12.07 -13.42
N GLY A 34 -11.31 13.04 -13.65
CA GLY A 34 -11.88 13.30 -14.97
C GLY A 34 -10.79 13.62 -16.00
N THR A 35 -9.96 14.62 -15.72
CA THR A 35 -8.85 15.04 -16.60
C THR A 35 -7.87 13.91 -16.87
N VAL A 36 -7.41 13.20 -15.83
CA VAL A 36 -6.44 12.10 -15.97
C VAL A 36 -7.01 10.91 -16.75
N ARG A 37 -8.28 10.53 -16.51
CA ARG A 37 -8.96 9.51 -17.32
C ARG A 37 -9.17 9.98 -18.76
N GLY A 38 -9.46 11.26 -18.97
CA GLY A 38 -9.53 11.87 -20.29
C GLY A 38 -8.23 11.73 -21.09
N ILE A 39 -7.09 12.05 -20.47
CA ILE A 39 -5.76 11.84 -21.08
C ILE A 39 -5.53 10.35 -21.40
N THR A 40 -5.92 9.45 -20.49
CA THR A 40 -5.77 8.01 -20.69
C THR A 40 -6.63 7.49 -21.85
N ARG A 41 -7.89 7.95 -21.96
CA ARG A 41 -8.79 7.59 -23.08
C ARG A 41 -8.27 8.12 -24.40
N ALA A 42 -7.82 9.37 -24.43
CA ALA A 42 -7.19 9.95 -25.60
C ALA A 42 -5.99 9.12 -26.05
N LEU A 43 -5.12 8.70 -25.13
CA LEU A 43 -3.98 7.84 -25.44
C LEU A 43 -4.40 6.47 -25.99
N GLN A 44 -5.44 5.86 -25.42
CA GLN A 44 -6.00 4.59 -25.91
C GLN A 44 -6.57 4.74 -27.34
N LEU A 45 -7.21 5.87 -27.65
CA LEU A 45 -7.73 6.19 -28.99
C LEU A 45 -6.60 6.39 -30.00
N GLU A 46 -5.56 7.14 -29.63
CA GLU A 46 -4.39 7.42 -30.49
C GLU A 46 -3.59 6.16 -30.82
N ILE A 47 -3.45 5.24 -29.87
CA ILE A 47 -2.78 3.95 -30.11
C ILE A 47 -3.63 3.03 -30.99
N GLY A 48 -4.96 3.03 -30.78
CA GLY A 48 -5.90 2.17 -31.50
C GLY A 48 -5.80 0.69 -31.11
N GLY A 49 -6.86 -0.07 -31.40
CA GLY A 49 -6.92 -1.52 -31.10
C GLY A 49 -6.97 -1.88 -29.61
N LEU A 50 -7.20 -0.89 -28.74
CA LEU A 50 -7.33 -1.05 -27.29
C LEU A 50 -8.78 -0.82 -26.83
N VAL A 51 -9.13 -1.35 -25.66
CA VAL A 51 -10.34 -0.94 -24.95
C VAL A 51 -10.15 0.50 -24.45
N VAL A 52 -11.13 1.36 -24.74
CA VAL A 52 -11.11 2.77 -24.31
C VAL A 52 -11.94 2.92 -23.05
N ASP A 53 -11.31 2.73 -21.89
CA ASP A 53 -11.94 2.76 -20.57
C ASP A 53 -11.36 3.84 -19.64
N GLY A 54 -10.28 4.51 -20.04
CA GLY A 54 -9.58 5.50 -19.22
C GLY A 54 -8.74 4.89 -18.10
N VAL A 55 -8.42 3.60 -18.17
CA VAL A 55 -7.59 2.89 -17.19
C VAL A 55 -6.24 2.51 -17.82
N PHE A 56 -5.15 2.92 -17.17
CA PHE A 56 -3.80 2.55 -17.59
C PHE A 56 -3.43 1.13 -17.11
N GLY A 57 -3.90 0.12 -17.87
CA GLY A 57 -3.70 -1.31 -17.60
C GLY A 57 -2.61 -1.99 -18.44
N ASP A 58 -2.54 -3.32 -18.34
CA ASP A 58 -1.50 -4.17 -18.93
C ASP A 58 -1.45 -4.12 -20.47
N SER A 59 -2.58 -3.93 -21.13
CA SER A 59 -2.62 -3.80 -22.60
C SER A 59 -2.01 -2.46 -23.04
N LEU A 60 -2.33 -1.38 -22.31
CA LEU A 60 -1.87 -0.04 -22.64
C LEU A 60 -0.37 0.10 -22.39
N ILE A 61 0.15 -0.37 -21.25
CA ILE A 61 1.59 -0.28 -20.93
C ILE A 61 2.48 -1.00 -21.95
N LYS A 62 1.96 -2.05 -22.60
CA LYS A 62 2.67 -2.78 -23.67
C LYS A 62 2.64 -2.07 -25.02
N ALA A 63 1.65 -1.20 -25.23
CA ALA A 63 1.39 -0.56 -26.52
C ALA A 63 1.89 0.88 -26.59
N VAL A 64 2.05 1.57 -25.46
CA VAL A 64 2.53 2.96 -25.44
C VAL A 64 3.92 3.10 -26.05
N PRO A 65 4.16 4.12 -26.89
CA PRO A 65 5.46 4.36 -27.47
C PRO A 65 6.43 4.98 -26.46
N THR A 66 7.70 4.63 -26.57
CA THR A 66 8.78 5.38 -25.90
C THR A 66 8.99 6.72 -26.61
N ILE A 67 8.91 7.83 -25.89
CA ILE A 67 9.15 9.18 -26.42
C ILE A 67 10.53 9.66 -25.97
N ALA A 68 11.39 10.05 -26.90
CA ALA A 68 12.75 10.51 -26.62
C ALA A 68 13.10 11.69 -27.55
N PRO A 69 14.20 12.44 -27.30
CA PRO A 69 14.65 13.48 -28.21
C PRO A 69 14.84 12.93 -29.64
N GLY A 70 14.26 13.60 -30.64
CA GLY A 70 14.27 13.15 -32.03
C GLY A 70 13.18 12.12 -32.40
N THR A 71 12.21 11.88 -31.51
CA THR A 71 11.02 11.05 -31.81
C THR A 71 10.24 11.55 -33.03
N ASN A 72 9.56 10.63 -33.71
CA ASN A 72 8.61 10.88 -34.80
C ASN A 72 7.16 10.53 -34.42
N ALA A 73 6.86 10.47 -33.11
CA ALA A 73 5.50 10.23 -32.63
C ALA A 73 4.50 11.26 -33.17
N SER A 74 3.22 10.89 -33.23
CA SER A 74 2.18 11.81 -33.69
C SER A 74 2.11 13.05 -32.80
N ARG A 75 1.69 14.17 -33.39
CA ARG A 75 1.54 15.43 -32.66
C ARG A 75 0.54 15.29 -31.50
N GLU A 76 -0.48 14.44 -31.65
CA GLU A 76 -1.49 14.16 -30.64
C GLU A 76 -0.88 13.42 -29.44
N ILE A 77 -0.02 12.42 -29.66
CA ILE A 77 0.72 11.75 -28.58
C ILE A 77 1.64 12.74 -27.85
N LEU A 78 2.34 13.62 -28.57
CA LEU A 78 3.19 14.63 -27.95
C LEU A 78 2.39 15.65 -27.12
N ALA A 79 1.21 16.05 -27.61
CA ALA A 79 0.26 16.86 -26.85
C ALA A 79 -0.21 16.15 -25.57
N LEU A 80 -0.39 14.83 -25.59
CA LEU A 80 -0.75 14.06 -24.39
C LEU A 80 0.41 13.96 -23.39
N VAL A 81 1.66 13.84 -23.84
CA VAL A 81 2.84 13.96 -22.95
C VAL A 81 2.85 15.31 -22.25
N ASN A 82 2.75 16.40 -23.02
CA ASN A 82 2.73 17.76 -22.48
C ASN A 82 1.55 17.98 -21.53
N SER A 83 0.37 17.45 -21.88
CA SER A 83 -0.83 17.50 -21.03
C SER A 83 -0.61 16.80 -19.70
N GLY A 84 -0.08 15.58 -19.72
CA GLY A 84 0.23 14.80 -18.52
C GLY A 84 1.24 15.51 -17.63
N LEU A 85 2.35 16.00 -18.19
CA LEU A 85 3.38 16.74 -17.44
C LEU A 85 2.80 18.00 -16.76
N ARG A 86 1.94 18.75 -17.46
CA ARG A 86 1.27 19.92 -16.88
C ARG A 86 0.30 19.54 -15.77
N CYS A 87 -0.45 18.46 -15.95
CA CYS A 87 -1.32 17.92 -14.90
C CYS A 87 -0.51 17.58 -13.63
N LYS A 88 0.71 17.06 -13.80
CA LYS A 88 1.65 16.75 -12.70
C LYS A 88 2.43 17.94 -12.16
N GLY A 89 2.18 19.16 -12.64
CA GLY A 89 2.86 20.36 -12.16
C GLY A 89 4.28 20.57 -12.72
N TYR A 90 4.63 19.92 -13.82
CA TYR A 90 5.88 20.15 -14.54
C TYR A 90 5.71 21.18 -15.66
N SER A 91 6.76 21.97 -15.90
CA SER A 91 6.75 23.11 -16.81
C SER A 91 6.94 22.73 -18.29
N ALA A 92 6.14 21.77 -18.76
CA ALA A 92 6.04 21.46 -20.19
C ALA A 92 5.31 22.57 -20.95
N THR A 93 5.40 22.59 -22.29
CA THR A 93 4.72 23.61 -23.10
C THR A 93 3.20 23.42 -23.07
N PRO A 94 2.39 24.41 -22.62
CA PRO A 94 0.93 24.32 -22.62
C PRO A 94 0.31 24.68 -23.99
N PRO A 95 -0.94 24.27 -24.27
CA PRO A 95 -1.73 24.89 -25.33
C PRO A 95 -2.03 26.36 -24.99
N PRO A 96 -2.24 27.25 -25.99
CA PRO A 96 -2.22 27.00 -27.43
C PRO A 96 -0.82 27.19 -28.06
N LEU A 97 0.26 27.19 -27.27
CA LEU A 97 1.60 27.44 -27.79
C LEU A 97 1.98 26.34 -28.80
N PRO A 98 2.63 26.67 -29.94
CA PRO A 98 2.97 25.69 -30.97
C PRO A 98 3.73 24.47 -30.44
N GLY A 99 4.65 24.68 -29.51
CA GLY A 99 5.45 23.61 -28.89
C GLY A 99 4.65 22.60 -28.05
N PHE A 100 3.35 22.84 -27.79
CA PHE A 100 2.46 21.86 -27.16
C PHE A 100 2.37 20.54 -27.94
N PHE A 101 2.58 20.60 -29.25
CA PHE A 101 2.55 19.46 -30.16
C PHE A 101 3.95 18.87 -30.45
N GLU A 102 4.97 19.31 -29.69
CA GLU A 102 6.37 18.96 -29.92
C GLU A 102 6.99 18.34 -28.66
N TYR A 103 8.07 17.57 -28.86
CA TYR A 103 8.95 17.10 -27.79
C TYR A 103 10.17 18.02 -27.68
N GLY A 104 9.89 19.32 -27.51
CA GLY A 104 10.88 20.40 -27.46
C GLY A 104 11.67 20.43 -26.15
N SER A 105 12.58 21.42 -26.02
CA SER A 105 13.45 21.54 -24.84
C SER A 105 12.67 21.61 -23.53
N SER A 106 11.61 22.43 -23.45
CA SER A 106 10.79 22.55 -22.24
C SER A 106 10.13 21.22 -21.83
N THR A 107 9.68 20.41 -22.78
CA THR A 107 9.12 19.09 -22.51
C THR A 107 10.19 18.12 -22.03
N GLN A 108 11.38 18.15 -22.65
CA GLN A 108 12.51 17.31 -22.25
C GLN A 108 12.98 17.65 -20.82
N ASP A 109 13.12 18.93 -20.51
CA ASP A 109 13.52 19.41 -19.18
C ASP A 109 12.44 19.06 -18.14
N ALA A 110 11.15 19.15 -18.49
CA ALA A 110 10.05 18.73 -17.62
C ALA A 110 10.07 17.21 -17.32
N VAL A 111 10.40 16.37 -18.30
CA VAL A 111 10.56 14.92 -18.11
C VAL A 111 11.77 14.62 -17.24
N GLU A 112 12.89 15.32 -17.46
CA GLU A 112 14.10 15.21 -16.64
C GLU A 112 13.81 15.58 -15.17
N THR A 113 13.15 16.72 -14.92
CA THR A 113 12.75 17.10 -13.55
C THR A 113 11.81 16.08 -12.91
N LEU A 114 10.85 15.51 -13.65
CA LEU A 114 9.98 14.46 -13.13
C LEU A 114 10.78 13.23 -12.68
N ARG A 115 11.76 12.81 -13.49
CA ARG A 115 12.62 11.68 -13.13
C ARG A 115 13.51 11.94 -11.94
N GLU A 116 14.05 13.15 -11.83
CA GLU A 116 14.82 13.60 -10.67
C GLU A 116 13.96 13.56 -9.41
N ASP A 117 12.76 14.16 -9.49
CA ASP A 117 11.79 14.19 -8.40
C ASP A 117 11.40 12.76 -7.96
N ALA A 118 11.19 11.85 -8.92
CA ALA A 118 10.85 10.46 -8.66
C ALA A 118 12.06 9.56 -8.34
N ASN A 119 13.29 10.07 -8.49
CA ASN A 119 14.56 9.33 -8.45
C ASN A 119 14.55 8.06 -9.34
N TYR A 120 14.24 8.24 -10.62
CA TYR A 120 14.05 7.16 -11.59
C TYR A 120 15.09 7.21 -12.74
N PRO A 121 16.30 6.62 -12.54
CA PRO A 121 17.43 6.75 -13.48
C PRO A 121 17.33 5.83 -14.70
N HIS A 122 16.34 4.95 -14.76
CA HIS A 122 16.21 3.91 -15.79
C HIS A 122 15.65 4.47 -17.10
N GLY A 123 15.90 3.86 -18.25
CA GLY A 123 15.28 4.25 -19.54
C GLY A 123 15.70 5.60 -20.16
N GLY A 124 16.63 6.34 -19.55
CA GLY A 124 17.18 7.61 -20.06
C GLY A 124 16.46 8.86 -19.53
N MET A 125 17.26 9.89 -19.17
CA MET A 125 16.80 11.01 -18.36
C MET A 125 15.71 11.89 -19.02
N ARG A 126 15.74 12.00 -20.36
CA ARG A 126 14.79 12.79 -21.15
C ARG A 126 13.83 11.91 -21.95
N THR A 127 13.54 10.70 -21.48
CA THR A 127 12.74 9.71 -22.19
C THR A 127 11.42 9.46 -21.48
N VAL A 128 10.26 9.62 -22.11
CA VAL A 128 9.00 9.08 -21.57
C VAL A 128 8.96 7.57 -21.85
N SER A 129 9.33 6.78 -20.84
CA SER A 129 9.20 5.31 -20.88
C SER A 129 7.76 4.89 -20.57
N PRO A 130 7.39 3.61 -20.78
CA PRO A 130 6.07 3.11 -20.39
C PRO A 130 5.70 3.35 -18.92
N GLN A 131 6.68 3.38 -18.01
CA GLN A 131 6.44 3.69 -16.59
C GLN A 131 6.16 5.17 -16.35
N ILE A 132 6.85 6.07 -17.07
CA ILE A 132 6.51 7.50 -17.03
C ILE A 132 5.11 7.72 -17.58
N TRP A 133 4.76 7.10 -18.71
CA TRP A 133 3.40 7.18 -19.27
C TRP A 133 2.33 6.80 -18.25
N LYS A 134 2.54 5.67 -17.56
CA LYS A 134 1.65 5.21 -16.50
C LYS A 134 1.52 6.25 -15.39
N GLY A 135 2.64 6.86 -14.99
CA GLY A 135 2.67 7.94 -14.01
C GLY A 135 1.87 9.16 -14.44
N LEU A 136 2.07 9.64 -15.66
CA LEU A 136 1.33 10.78 -16.26
C LEU A 136 -0.18 10.51 -16.34
N CYS A 137 -0.58 9.25 -16.48
CA CYS A 137 -1.97 8.80 -16.59
C CYS A 137 -2.58 8.31 -15.26
N ARG A 138 -1.97 8.65 -14.12
CA ARG A 138 -2.47 8.35 -12.77
C ARG A 138 -2.63 9.61 -11.94
N MET A 139 -3.12 9.49 -10.71
CA MET A 139 -3.15 10.59 -9.73
C MET A 139 -1.85 10.67 -8.89
N ASP A 140 -0.82 9.89 -9.25
CA ASP A 140 0.43 9.81 -8.50
C ASP A 140 1.20 11.15 -8.52
N ASP A 141 1.61 11.67 -7.37
CA ASP A 141 2.47 12.86 -7.28
C ASP A 141 3.93 12.46 -7.07
N TYR A 142 4.85 13.22 -7.66
CA TYR A 142 6.31 12.95 -7.59
C TYR A 142 7.07 13.98 -6.73
N ARG A 143 6.35 14.96 -6.20
CA ARG A 143 6.85 15.95 -5.23
C ARG A 143 6.11 15.75 -3.91
N GLU A 144 6.79 16.11 -2.82
CA GLU A 144 6.17 16.09 -1.49
C GLU A 144 4.89 16.94 -1.50
N VAL A 145 3.79 16.32 -1.10
CA VAL A 145 2.49 17.01 -1.00
C VAL A 145 2.32 17.63 0.39
N PRO A 146 1.42 18.61 0.57
CA PRO A 146 1.09 19.10 1.90
C PRO A 146 0.64 17.96 2.83
N GLY A 147 1.29 17.84 3.99
CA GLY A 147 1.05 16.75 4.94
C GLY A 147 1.83 15.46 4.63
N GLY A 148 2.66 15.46 3.57
CA GLY A 148 3.65 14.43 3.31
C GLY A 148 4.82 14.48 4.27
N ASP A 149 5.53 13.35 4.36
CA ASP A 149 6.73 13.17 5.17
C ASP A 149 7.96 13.02 4.24
N ALA A 150 8.97 13.86 4.48
CA ALA A 150 10.18 13.90 3.67
C ALA A 150 11.01 12.60 3.72
N ASN A 151 10.99 11.88 4.85
CA ASN A 151 11.64 10.57 4.98
C ASN A 151 10.83 9.50 4.24
N VAL A 152 9.50 9.52 4.32
CA VAL A 152 8.65 8.63 3.49
C VAL A 152 8.91 8.89 2.01
N ARG A 153 9.04 10.16 1.61
CA ARG A 153 9.40 10.52 0.25
C ARG A 153 10.78 10.00 -0.15
N HIS A 154 11.77 10.11 0.74
CA HIS A 154 13.08 9.52 0.52
C HIS A 154 13.00 8.00 0.29
N ILE A 155 12.22 7.27 1.10
CA ILE A 155 11.97 5.83 0.90
C ILE A 155 11.37 5.56 -0.47
N GLN A 156 10.31 6.29 -0.85
CA GLN A 156 9.66 6.15 -2.15
C GLN A 156 10.63 6.37 -3.33
N GLN A 157 11.49 7.39 -3.23
CA GLN A 157 12.52 7.67 -4.23
C GLN A 157 13.54 6.54 -4.34
N ARG A 158 13.98 6.00 -3.21
CA ARG A 158 14.92 4.86 -3.21
C ARG A 158 14.28 3.57 -3.74
N VAL A 159 12.99 3.37 -3.48
CA VAL A 159 12.22 2.27 -4.09
C VAL A 159 12.21 2.38 -5.61
N ASN A 160 11.95 3.56 -6.17
CA ASN A 160 11.96 3.77 -7.63
C ASN A 160 13.33 3.51 -8.26
N GLU A 161 14.41 3.90 -7.57
CA GLU A 161 15.77 3.63 -8.03
C GLU A 161 16.09 2.14 -8.01
N LEU A 162 15.81 1.44 -6.90
CA LEU A 162 16.23 0.06 -6.70
C LEU A 162 15.31 -0.98 -7.34
N ALA A 163 14.03 -0.66 -7.55
CA ALA A 163 13.09 -1.58 -8.19
C ALA A 163 13.35 -1.74 -9.70
N GLY A 164 14.09 -0.84 -10.32
CA GLY A 164 14.39 -0.92 -11.76
C GLY A 164 13.20 -0.60 -12.67
N ASP A 165 13.29 -1.03 -13.93
CA ASP A 165 12.22 -0.90 -14.95
C ASP A 165 11.12 -1.98 -14.82
N GLN A 166 10.92 -2.54 -13.63
CA GLN A 166 10.01 -3.67 -13.41
C GLN A 166 8.56 -3.23 -13.61
N ALA A 167 7.94 -3.66 -14.72
CA ALA A 167 6.61 -3.16 -15.12
C ALA A 167 5.49 -3.39 -14.10
N LYS A 168 5.59 -4.45 -13.29
CA LYS A 168 4.62 -4.76 -12.24
C LYS A 168 4.74 -3.86 -11.02
N ILE A 169 5.93 -3.29 -10.77
CA ILE A 169 6.15 -2.28 -9.73
C ILE A 169 5.80 -0.91 -10.30
N GLY A 170 6.35 -0.60 -11.47
CA GLY A 170 6.21 0.68 -12.13
C GLY A 170 6.81 1.84 -11.34
N LEU A 171 6.44 3.06 -11.73
CA LEU A 171 6.90 4.27 -11.05
C LEU A 171 5.98 4.57 -9.86
N ASN A 172 6.51 4.47 -8.64
CA ASN A 172 5.77 4.81 -7.43
C ASN A 172 5.71 6.33 -7.24
N PRO A 173 4.60 6.87 -6.68
CA PRO A 173 4.56 8.25 -6.24
C PRO A 173 5.67 8.53 -5.22
N THR A 174 6.18 9.75 -5.23
CA THR A 174 7.18 10.29 -4.30
C THR A 174 6.59 11.51 -3.58
N ASP A 175 5.38 11.32 -3.06
CA ASP A 175 4.51 12.32 -2.44
C ASP A 175 4.72 12.46 -0.92
N GLY A 176 5.46 11.55 -0.29
CA GLY A 176 5.66 11.51 1.15
C GLY A 176 4.52 10.86 1.93
N ILE A 177 3.57 10.21 1.26
CA ILE A 177 2.43 9.54 1.92
C ILE A 177 2.63 8.02 1.94
N PRO A 178 2.63 7.38 3.12
CA PRO A 178 2.65 5.92 3.21
C PRO A 178 1.43 5.33 2.48
N SER A 179 1.67 4.35 1.61
CA SER A 179 0.59 3.69 0.88
C SER A 179 0.95 2.25 0.56
N ALA A 180 -0.07 1.45 0.22
CA ALA A 180 0.12 0.07 -0.22
C ALA A 180 1.03 -0.05 -1.45
N ASN A 181 1.09 0.99 -2.30
CA ASN A 181 2.02 1.02 -3.44
C ASN A 181 3.47 1.05 -2.97
N VAL A 182 3.79 1.87 -1.95
CA VAL A 182 5.15 1.91 -1.38
C VAL A 182 5.53 0.55 -0.81
N THR A 183 4.65 -0.08 -0.02
CA THR A 183 4.90 -1.43 0.53
C THR A 183 5.11 -2.46 -0.58
N ARG A 184 4.28 -2.44 -1.63
CA ARG A 184 4.44 -3.31 -2.81
C ARG A 184 5.78 -3.05 -3.51
N GLY A 185 6.18 -1.79 -3.62
CA GLY A 185 7.46 -1.38 -4.19
C GLY A 185 8.66 -1.90 -3.38
N ILE A 186 8.62 -1.79 -2.05
CA ILE A 186 9.64 -2.35 -1.15
C ILE A 186 9.76 -3.87 -1.34
N ILE A 187 8.64 -4.60 -1.41
CA ILE A 187 8.67 -6.03 -1.72
C ILE A 187 9.29 -6.28 -3.10
N GLY A 188 8.99 -5.44 -4.09
CA GLY A 188 9.62 -5.47 -5.40
C GLY A 188 11.14 -5.30 -5.33
N VAL A 189 11.64 -4.38 -4.50
CA VAL A 189 13.08 -4.21 -4.26
C VAL A 189 13.69 -5.48 -3.66
N VAL A 190 13.05 -6.08 -2.63
CA VAL A 190 13.51 -7.37 -2.06
C VAL A 190 13.60 -8.44 -3.15
N GLN A 191 12.59 -8.55 -4.02
CA GLN A 191 12.57 -9.53 -5.10
C GLN A 191 13.68 -9.29 -6.14
N VAL A 192 13.98 -8.03 -6.47
CA VAL A 192 15.12 -7.66 -7.33
C VAL A 192 16.44 -8.08 -6.69
N GLN A 193 16.67 -7.74 -5.43
CA GLN A 193 17.92 -8.09 -4.71
C GLN A 193 18.09 -9.60 -4.53
N GLY A 194 16.98 -10.29 -4.28
CA GLY A 194 16.94 -11.75 -4.16
C GLY A 194 17.05 -12.49 -5.49
N ASN A 195 17.06 -11.79 -6.63
CA ASN A 195 17.08 -12.37 -7.98
C ASN A 195 15.94 -13.38 -8.21
N VAL A 196 14.74 -13.03 -7.76
CA VAL A 196 13.49 -13.80 -7.97
C VAL A 196 12.50 -13.03 -8.83
N SER A 197 11.36 -13.65 -9.16
CA SER A 197 10.34 -12.98 -9.97
C SER A 197 9.81 -11.74 -9.24
N VAL A 198 9.78 -10.61 -9.95
CA VAL A 198 9.34 -9.33 -9.39
C VAL A 198 7.87 -9.10 -9.71
N ASP A 199 7.03 -9.16 -8.69
CA ASP A 199 5.60 -8.84 -8.77
C ASP A 199 5.11 -7.96 -7.62
N GLY A 200 5.96 -7.69 -6.63
CA GLY A 200 5.65 -6.91 -5.42
C GLY A 200 4.76 -7.66 -4.42
N LEU A 201 4.56 -8.96 -4.59
CA LEU A 201 3.77 -9.80 -3.70
C LEU A 201 4.68 -10.60 -2.77
N TRP A 202 4.34 -10.60 -1.48
CA TRP A 202 5.05 -11.42 -0.51
C TRP A 202 4.72 -12.90 -0.67
N GLY A 203 5.74 -13.76 -0.66
CA GLY A 203 5.59 -15.21 -0.68
C GLY A 203 6.86 -15.92 -0.20
N PRO A 204 6.82 -17.26 -0.06
CA PRO A 204 7.95 -18.05 0.44
C PRO A 204 9.25 -17.79 -0.33
N GLY A 205 9.18 -17.78 -1.67
CA GLY A 205 10.36 -17.51 -2.50
C GLY A 205 10.95 -16.10 -2.35
N THR A 206 10.18 -15.11 -1.86
CA THR A 206 10.71 -13.79 -1.48
C THR A 206 11.28 -13.80 -0.06
N ALA A 207 10.62 -14.48 0.87
CA ALA A 207 11.08 -14.59 2.25
C ALA A 207 12.43 -15.33 2.35
N GLU A 208 12.64 -16.36 1.53
CA GLU A 208 13.87 -17.17 1.49
C GLU A 208 15.11 -16.40 1.00
N THR A 209 14.94 -15.25 0.35
CA THR A 209 16.08 -14.43 -0.13
C THR A 209 16.61 -13.46 0.93
N LEU A 210 15.89 -13.29 2.04
CA LEU A 210 16.23 -12.29 3.04
C LEU A 210 17.32 -12.81 4.00
N PRO A 211 18.36 -12.00 4.27
CA PRO A 211 19.43 -12.39 5.19
C PRO A 211 19.01 -12.18 6.65
N THR A 212 19.80 -12.73 7.57
CA THR A 212 19.79 -12.29 8.97
C THR A 212 20.55 -10.96 9.11
N LEU A 213 19.93 -9.95 9.71
CA LEU A 213 20.59 -8.69 10.06
C LEU A 213 20.81 -8.56 11.56
N ALA A 214 21.98 -8.07 11.95
CA ALA A 214 22.38 -7.79 13.32
C ALA A 214 23.28 -6.55 13.36
N LEU A 215 23.69 -6.13 14.57
CA LEU A 215 24.60 -5.01 14.76
C LEU A 215 25.86 -5.15 13.89
N GLY A 216 26.11 -4.16 13.04
CA GLY A 216 27.25 -4.15 12.13
C GLY A 216 27.08 -4.97 10.85
N SER A 217 25.88 -5.45 10.54
CA SER A 217 25.56 -6.06 9.23
C SER A 217 26.04 -5.16 8.10
N SER A 218 26.77 -5.76 7.15
CA SER A 218 27.52 -5.03 6.12
C SER A 218 26.78 -4.84 4.80
N ASP A 219 25.60 -5.44 4.62
CA ASP A 219 24.80 -5.26 3.40
C ASP A 219 23.98 -3.97 3.50
N PRO A 220 24.39 -2.89 2.81
CA PRO A 220 23.72 -1.60 2.96
C PRO A 220 22.30 -1.63 2.39
N THR A 221 21.99 -2.50 1.42
CA THR A 221 20.66 -2.53 0.81
C THR A 221 19.66 -3.19 1.75
N TYR A 222 19.99 -4.34 2.34
CA TYR A 222 19.08 -4.96 3.31
C TYR A 222 18.98 -4.18 4.62
N ASN A 223 20.06 -3.53 5.07
CA ASN A 223 20.00 -2.58 6.18
C ASN A 223 19.01 -1.44 5.88
N GLU A 224 19.07 -0.87 4.68
CA GLU A 224 18.17 0.18 4.22
C GLU A 224 16.70 -0.28 4.20
N ILE A 225 16.42 -1.49 3.68
CA ILE A 225 15.06 -2.07 3.67
C ILE A 225 14.53 -2.28 5.10
N ALA A 226 15.36 -2.74 6.03
CA ALA A 226 14.96 -2.88 7.44
C ALA A 226 14.64 -1.52 8.08
N GLN A 227 15.46 -0.49 7.81
CA GLN A 227 15.22 0.88 8.26
C GLN A 227 13.89 1.43 7.71
N TRP A 228 13.59 1.18 6.43
CA TRP A 228 12.30 1.57 5.84
C TRP A 228 11.13 0.90 6.54
N GLY A 229 11.23 -0.41 6.79
CA GLY A 229 10.21 -1.17 7.51
C GLY A 229 9.96 -0.59 8.91
N LEU A 230 11.02 -0.31 9.67
CA LEU A 230 10.90 0.28 11.01
C LEU A 230 10.23 1.66 10.96
N TYR A 231 10.70 2.53 10.07
CA TYR A 231 10.19 3.89 9.92
C TYR A 231 8.69 3.90 9.57
N LEU A 232 8.29 3.09 8.59
CA LEU A 232 6.88 2.98 8.17
C LEU A 232 5.98 2.34 9.23
N ASN A 233 6.54 1.59 10.18
CA ASN A 233 5.84 1.06 11.35
C ASN A 233 5.89 1.99 12.57
N GLY A 234 6.38 3.23 12.41
CA GLY A 234 6.36 4.26 13.45
C GLY A 234 7.58 4.26 14.39
N PHE A 235 8.66 3.55 14.02
CA PHE A 235 9.91 3.53 14.78
C PHE A 235 10.92 4.45 14.09
N ASP A 236 11.19 5.60 14.72
CA ASP A 236 12.14 6.59 14.19
C ASP A 236 13.57 6.03 14.19
N VAL A 237 14.16 5.95 13.00
CA VAL A 237 15.51 5.41 12.76
C VAL A 237 16.19 6.19 11.65
N PRO A 238 17.53 6.29 11.67
CA PRO A 238 18.24 6.94 10.59
C PRO A 238 18.11 6.15 9.28
N LEU A 239 17.74 6.82 8.20
CA LEU A 239 17.68 6.23 6.85
C LEU A 239 19.03 6.37 6.13
N ASN A 240 20.06 5.72 6.69
CA ASN A 240 21.46 5.90 6.26
C ASN A 240 22.16 4.61 5.85
N ARG A 241 21.42 3.49 5.74
CA ARG A 241 21.90 2.20 5.22
C ARG A 241 22.87 1.46 6.16
N ASN A 242 23.08 1.95 7.38
CA ASN A 242 23.94 1.35 8.39
C ASN A 242 23.14 0.69 9.51
N PHE A 243 23.41 -0.59 9.80
CA PHE A 243 22.80 -1.28 10.94
C PHE A 243 23.54 -0.96 12.25
N THR A 244 23.30 0.23 12.78
CA THR A 244 23.92 0.75 14.01
C THR A 244 23.26 0.18 15.28
N ALA A 245 23.80 0.52 16.45
CA ALA A 245 23.17 0.18 17.73
C ALA A 245 21.76 0.78 17.87
N GLU A 246 21.55 2.00 17.34
CA GLU A 246 20.24 2.66 17.31
C GLU A 246 19.21 1.85 16.50
N VAL A 247 19.57 1.40 15.29
CA VAL A 247 18.70 0.56 14.45
C VAL A 247 18.41 -0.77 15.15
N ARG A 248 19.43 -1.40 15.74
CA ARG A 248 19.29 -2.63 16.52
C ARG A 248 18.30 -2.44 17.69
N ASP A 249 18.41 -1.34 18.42
CA ASP A 249 17.56 -1.07 19.58
C ASP A 249 16.11 -0.81 19.15
N ALA A 250 15.91 -0.14 18.01
CA ALA A 250 14.59 0.02 17.39
C ALA A 250 13.99 -1.33 16.92
N VAL A 251 14.81 -2.26 16.42
CA VAL A 251 14.36 -3.63 16.13
C VAL A 251 13.87 -4.32 17.41
N GLY A 252 14.62 -4.22 18.50
CA GLY A 252 14.19 -4.76 19.80
C GLY A 252 12.86 -4.18 20.26
N ALA A 253 12.71 -2.86 20.20
CA ALA A 253 11.47 -2.17 20.56
C ALA A 253 10.28 -2.58 19.65
N PHE A 254 10.52 -2.75 18.35
CA PHE A 254 9.52 -3.27 17.42
C PHE A 254 9.11 -4.71 17.76
N GLN A 255 10.08 -5.57 18.07
CA GLN A 255 9.82 -6.95 18.47
C GLN A 255 9.05 -7.04 19.79
N ASP A 256 9.36 -6.18 20.76
CA ASP A 256 8.62 -6.05 22.02
C ASP A 256 7.17 -5.64 21.74
N PHE A 257 6.97 -4.60 20.94
CA PHE A 257 5.64 -4.13 20.52
C PHE A 257 4.82 -5.23 19.85
N MET A 258 5.43 -5.98 18.93
CA MET A 258 4.79 -7.08 18.21
C MET A 258 4.71 -8.39 19.01
N CYS A 259 5.26 -8.43 20.24
CA CYS A 259 5.36 -9.62 21.08
C CYS A 259 6.10 -10.79 20.41
N ILE A 260 7.07 -10.51 19.55
CA ILE A 260 7.95 -11.49 18.88
C ILE A 260 9.40 -11.40 19.40
N ASN A 261 9.60 -10.81 20.57
CA ASN A 261 10.88 -10.67 21.28
C ASN A 261 11.37 -11.98 21.90
N ASN A 262 11.27 -13.08 21.15
CA ASN A 262 11.84 -14.36 21.52
C ASN A 262 13.38 -14.25 21.62
N PRO A 263 14.01 -14.75 22.70
CA PRO A 263 15.47 -14.77 22.86
C PRO A 263 16.27 -15.30 21.66
N ARG A 264 15.69 -16.16 20.81
CA ARG A 264 16.35 -16.70 19.60
C ARG A 264 16.65 -15.65 18.54
N ILE A 265 15.86 -14.57 18.46
CA ILE A 265 15.92 -13.57 17.39
C ILE A 265 15.90 -12.13 17.92
N TYR A 266 16.03 -11.95 19.23
CA TYR A 266 15.88 -10.63 19.84
C TYR A 266 16.97 -9.68 19.33
N MET A 267 16.55 -8.48 18.91
CA MET A 267 17.40 -7.44 18.33
C MET A 267 18.05 -7.79 16.99
N THR A 268 17.55 -8.83 16.30
CA THR A 268 17.95 -9.20 14.93
C THR A 268 16.76 -9.16 13.96
N VAL A 269 17.04 -8.92 12.68
CA VAL A 269 16.01 -8.97 11.63
C VAL A 269 16.14 -10.29 10.87
N GLU A 270 15.20 -11.20 11.14
CA GLU A 270 15.21 -12.58 10.64
C GLU A 270 13.80 -13.05 10.26
N SER A 271 13.56 -14.37 10.19
CA SER A 271 12.36 -14.99 9.64
C SER A 271 11.02 -14.55 10.25
N LEU A 272 10.99 -14.06 11.50
CA LEU A 272 9.78 -13.48 12.11
C LEU A 272 9.72 -11.96 11.95
N THR A 273 10.86 -11.27 12.09
CA THR A 273 10.95 -9.81 12.04
C THR A 273 10.70 -9.28 10.63
N TRP A 274 11.27 -9.89 9.60
CA TRP A 274 11.11 -9.47 8.20
C TRP A 274 9.65 -9.38 7.74
N PRO A 275 8.86 -10.46 7.82
CA PRO A 275 7.47 -10.37 7.43
C PRO A 275 6.67 -9.46 8.37
N ALA A 276 7.00 -9.36 9.66
CA ALA A 276 6.34 -8.43 10.57
C ALA A 276 6.53 -6.97 10.16
N LEU A 277 7.71 -6.61 9.64
CA LEU A 277 7.99 -5.26 9.12
C LEU A 277 7.31 -4.99 7.77
N LEU A 278 7.23 -6.00 6.88
CA LEU A 278 6.92 -5.80 5.46
C LEU A 278 5.49 -6.18 5.05
N VAL A 279 4.79 -7.01 5.83
CA VAL A 279 3.41 -7.44 5.54
C VAL A 279 2.54 -7.43 6.78
N SER A 280 1.30 -6.95 6.64
CA SER A 280 0.38 -6.75 7.77
C SER A 280 0.02 -8.02 8.54
N TYR A 281 0.11 -9.19 7.91
CA TYR A 281 -0.17 -10.48 8.56
C TYR A 281 1.07 -11.13 9.19
N GLY A 282 2.25 -10.54 9.06
CA GLY A 282 3.50 -11.07 9.62
C GLY A 282 3.85 -12.48 9.10
N ASN A 283 4.50 -13.29 9.94
CA ASN A 283 4.82 -14.68 9.61
C ASN A 283 3.61 -15.60 9.88
N LYS A 284 3.09 -16.24 8.83
CA LYS A 284 1.94 -17.17 8.93
C LYS A 284 2.24 -18.46 9.69
N SER A 285 3.51 -18.79 9.85
CA SER A 285 3.99 -19.97 10.58
C SER A 285 4.37 -19.65 12.03
N ARG A 286 4.16 -18.42 12.51
CA ARG A 286 4.47 -18.01 13.89
C ARG A 286 3.68 -18.85 14.88
N GLY A 287 4.39 -19.57 15.76
CA GLY A 287 3.80 -20.41 16.81
C GLY A 287 4.00 -19.87 18.23
N GLN A 288 3.55 -20.66 19.22
CA GLN A 288 3.71 -20.35 20.65
C GLN A 288 5.19 -20.16 21.05
N ASP A 289 6.08 -20.94 20.45
CA ASP A 289 7.51 -20.84 20.73
C ASP A 289 8.16 -19.59 20.13
N ASP A 290 7.46 -18.83 19.30
CA ASP A 290 7.97 -17.66 18.56
C ASP A 290 7.56 -16.33 19.17
N ILE A 291 6.68 -16.34 20.17
CA ILE A 291 6.21 -15.14 20.86
C ILE A 291 6.91 -14.93 22.20
N SER A 292 6.72 -13.75 22.79
CA SER A 292 7.17 -13.45 24.13
C SER A 292 6.67 -14.47 25.16
N ALA A 293 7.51 -14.83 26.14
CA ALA A 293 7.09 -15.70 27.23
C ALA A 293 5.98 -15.08 28.12
N SER A 294 5.82 -13.75 28.09
CA SER A 294 4.74 -13.03 28.76
C SER A 294 3.50 -12.84 27.89
N ALA A 295 3.56 -13.22 26.61
CA ALA A 295 2.45 -13.11 25.68
C ALA A 295 1.65 -14.41 25.60
N SER A 296 0.42 -14.31 25.13
CA SER A 296 -0.45 -15.46 24.86
C SER A 296 -1.04 -15.31 23.47
N ILE A 297 -1.21 -16.42 22.77
CA ILE A 297 -1.84 -16.41 21.44
C ILE A 297 -3.35 -16.33 21.61
N GLY A 298 -3.94 -15.33 20.97
CA GLY A 298 -5.38 -15.23 20.75
C GLY A 298 -5.71 -15.35 19.28
N MET A 299 -6.98 -15.64 18.98
CA MET A 299 -7.54 -15.54 17.63
C MET A 299 -8.93 -14.94 17.69
N ASP A 300 -9.38 -14.25 16.64
CA ASP A 300 -10.78 -13.84 16.50
C ASP A 300 -11.48 -14.63 15.40
N THR A 301 -12.77 -14.91 15.58
CA THR A 301 -13.61 -15.54 14.55
C THR A 301 -14.85 -14.71 14.31
N SER A 302 -15.19 -14.49 13.05
CA SER A 302 -16.45 -13.81 12.68
C SER A 302 -17.64 -14.76 12.62
N SER A 303 -17.41 -16.07 12.54
CA SER A 303 -18.47 -17.09 12.59
C SER A 303 -18.57 -17.68 13.99
N LYS A 304 -19.78 -18.09 14.35
CA LYS A 304 -20.03 -18.97 15.51
C LYS A 304 -19.23 -20.26 15.37
N LEU A 305 -18.77 -20.74 16.51
CA LEU A 305 -17.92 -21.92 16.61
C LEU A 305 -18.67 -23.22 16.77
N ASP A 306 -19.99 -23.24 16.95
CA ASP A 306 -20.89 -24.42 17.10
C ASP A 306 -20.20 -25.80 16.95
N GLY A 307 -19.62 -26.32 18.03
CA GLY A 307 -18.98 -27.66 18.10
C GLY A 307 -17.54 -27.76 17.58
N LEU A 308 -16.93 -26.64 17.18
CA LEU A 308 -15.59 -26.50 16.63
C LEU A 308 -14.58 -25.94 17.64
N THR A 309 -15.01 -25.44 18.80
CA THR A 309 -14.10 -24.84 19.80
C THR A 309 -13.02 -25.83 20.23
N ARG A 310 -13.38 -27.11 20.38
CA ARG A 310 -12.43 -28.18 20.70
C ARG A 310 -11.28 -28.31 19.69
N THR A 311 -11.44 -27.88 18.44
CA THR A 311 -10.36 -27.90 17.44
C THR A 311 -9.27 -26.86 17.73
N PHE A 312 -9.55 -25.86 18.56
CA PHE A 312 -8.60 -24.83 18.97
C PHE A 312 -7.69 -25.27 20.12
N VAL A 313 -8.01 -26.39 20.76
CA VAL A 313 -7.21 -26.98 21.84
C VAL A 313 -6.70 -28.38 21.52
N ASP A 314 -7.22 -29.00 20.45
CA ASP A 314 -6.74 -30.30 19.97
C ASP A 314 -5.42 -30.13 19.19
N ALA A 315 -4.34 -30.67 19.74
CA ALA A 315 -3.00 -30.64 19.14
C ALA A 315 -2.91 -31.31 17.75
N ASN A 316 -3.89 -32.11 17.36
CA ASN A 316 -3.96 -32.68 16.01
C ASN A 316 -4.48 -31.69 14.94
N PHE A 317 -5.00 -30.53 15.36
CA PHE A 317 -5.44 -29.47 14.48
C PHE A 317 -4.43 -28.32 14.45
N PRO A 318 -4.25 -27.63 13.32
CA PRO A 318 -3.32 -26.50 13.22
C PRO A 318 -3.56 -25.41 14.26
N ALA A 319 -4.81 -25.15 14.63
CA ALA A 319 -5.16 -24.15 15.64
C ALA A 319 -4.73 -24.58 17.06
N GLY A 320 -4.96 -25.85 17.44
CA GLY A 320 -4.49 -26.37 18.73
C GLY A 320 -2.97 -26.42 18.87
N ALA A 321 -2.25 -26.65 17.76
CA ALA A 321 -0.79 -26.57 17.73
C ALA A 321 -0.24 -25.16 18.02
N LEU A 322 -1.04 -24.10 17.82
CA LEU A 322 -0.66 -22.72 18.16
C LEU A 322 -0.77 -22.43 19.66
N GLY A 323 -1.37 -23.31 20.48
CA GLY A 323 -1.48 -23.08 21.92
C GLY A 323 -2.39 -21.91 22.30
N ILE A 324 -3.45 -21.68 21.52
CA ILE A 324 -4.42 -20.58 21.67
C ILE A 324 -4.97 -20.56 23.11
N LYS A 325 -5.03 -19.36 23.70
CA LYS A 325 -5.56 -19.11 25.06
C LYS A 325 -6.82 -18.27 25.06
N PHE A 326 -7.02 -17.47 24.02
CA PHE A 326 -8.12 -16.52 23.95
C PHE A 326 -8.82 -16.58 22.60
N VAL A 327 -10.15 -16.50 22.62
CA VAL A 327 -10.98 -16.41 21.42
C VAL A 327 -11.74 -15.07 21.44
N GLY A 328 -11.48 -14.26 20.43
CA GLY A 328 -12.20 -13.04 20.12
C GLY A 328 -13.56 -13.35 19.50
N ARG A 329 -14.66 -12.96 20.14
CA ARG A 329 -16.02 -13.20 19.65
C ARG A 329 -16.88 -11.95 19.72
N TYR A 330 -17.74 -11.77 18.71
CA TYR A 330 -18.52 -10.56 18.56
C TYR A 330 -19.71 -10.54 19.51
N LEU A 331 -19.89 -9.48 20.27
CA LEU A 331 -21.01 -9.32 21.21
C LEU A 331 -22.35 -9.10 20.52
N MET A 332 -22.35 -8.74 19.23
CA MET A 332 -23.57 -8.44 18.50
C MET A 332 -23.42 -8.66 17.01
N ASN A 333 -24.56 -8.82 16.36
CA ASN A 333 -24.66 -8.78 14.92
C ASN A 333 -24.62 -7.34 14.41
N THR A 334 -23.92 -7.10 13.30
CA THR A 334 -23.94 -5.81 12.62
C THR A 334 -25.34 -5.55 12.06
N PRO A 335 -26.00 -4.42 12.36
CA PRO A 335 -27.32 -4.11 11.80
C PRO A 335 -27.30 -4.15 10.26
N GLY A 336 -28.22 -4.91 9.67
CA GLY A 336 -28.28 -5.11 8.20
C GLY A 336 -27.21 -6.05 7.63
N GLY A 337 -26.37 -6.65 8.48
CA GLY A 337 -25.45 -7.70 8.10
C GLY A 337 -26.15 -9.03 7.80
N SER A 338 -25.52 -9.87 6.97
CA SER A 338 -26.02 -11.20 6.62
C SER A 338 -25.37 -12.34 7.41
N LEU A 339 -24.38 -12.03 8.25
CA LEU A 339 -23.63 -13.00 9.04
C LEU A 339 -24.14 -13.00 10.48
N ASP A 340 -24.34 -14.20 11.02
CA ASP A 340 -24.60 -14.42 12.44
C ASP A 340 -23.26 -14.52 13.18
N LYS A 341 -22.74 -13.37 13.59
CA LYS A 341 -21.45 -13.21 14.27
C LYS A 341 -21.58 -13.21 15.78
N GLU A 342 -22.75 -12.87 16.29
CA GLU A 342 -23.04 -12.69 17.71
C GLU A 342 -22.74 -13.94 18.52
N LEU A 343 -22.01 -13.76 19.61
CA LEU A 343 -21.65 -14.79 20.56
C LEU A 343 -22.93 -15.34 21.23
N SER A 344 -23.13 -16.66 21.19
CA SER A 344 -24.27 -17.31 21.85
C SER A 344 -23.89 -17.78 23.26
N PRO A 345 -24.86 -17.94 24.19
CA PRO A 345 -24.59 -18.55 25.49
C PRO A 345 -24.01 -19.97 25.39
N ASP A 346 -24.46 -20.78 24.44
CA ASP A 346 -23.94 -22.14 24.23
C ASP A 346 -22.47 -22.11 23.77
N GLU A 347 -22.12 -21.16 22.90
CA GLU A 347 -20.75 -20.94 22.45
C GLU A 347 -19.84 -20.47 23.60
N VAL A 348 -20.35 -19.62 24.50
CA VAL A 348 -19.64 -19.23 25.74
C VAL A 348 -19.31 -20.45 26.58
N THR A 349 -20.28 -21.34 26.79
CA THR A 349 -20.06 -22.59 27.53
C THR A 349 -19.03 -23.47 26.83
N GLU A 350 -19.09 -23.63 25.51
CA GLU A 350 -18.13 -24.45 24.76
C GLU A 350 -16.69 -23.90 24.86
N ILE A 351 -16.51 -22.58 24.75
CA ILE A 351 -15.21 -21.91 24.89
C ILE A 351 -14.65 -22.11 26.31
N HIS A 352 -15.49 -21.93 27.32
CA HIS A 352 -15.11 -22.13 28.71
C HIS A 352 -14.75 -23.59 29.01
N ASP A 353 -15.56 -24.55 28.55
CA ASP A 353 -15.32 -25.99 28.76
C ASP A 353 -14.04 -26.48 28.05
N ALA A 354 -13.64 -25.83 26.96
CA ALA A 354 -12.35 -26.05 26.31
C ALA A 354 -11.17 -25.43 27.08
N GLY A 355 -11.41 -24.65 28.13
CA GLY A 355 -10.38 -23.97 28.93
C GLY A 355 -9.81 -22.71 28.28
N LEU A 356 -10.56 -22.08 27.37
CA LEU A 356 -10.17 -20.87 26.67
C LEU A 356 -10.82 -19.63 27.31
N GLY A 357 -10.13 -18.50 27.28
CA GLY A 357 -10.70 -17.20 27.62
C GLY A 357 -11.46 -16.58 26.45
N ILE A 358 -12.45 -15.73 26.74
CA ILE A 358 -13.19 -14.96 25.74
C ILE A 358 -12.71 -13.51 25.75
N VAL A 359 -12.42 -12.97 24.56
CA VAL A 359 -12.19 -11.54 24.34
C VAL A 359 -13.42 -10.98 23.61
N PRO A 360 -14.30 -10.23 24.29
CA PRO A 360 -15.49 -9.70 23.65
C PRO A 360 -15.11 -8.62 22.63
N ILE A 361 -15.62 -8.75 21.41
CA ILE A 361 -15.43 -7.79 20.32
C ILE A 361 -16.74 -7.07 20.09
N PHE A 362 -16.72 -5.75 20.14
CA PHE A 362 -17.89 -4.94 19.85
C PHE A 362 -17.70 -4.22 18.52
N GLN A 363 -18.50 -4.60 17.52
CA GLN A 363 -18.45 -4.03 16.18
C GLN A 363 -19.87 -3.78 15.64
N THR A 364 -20.16 -2.53 15.31
CA THR A 364 -21.41 -2.13 14.65
C THR A 364 -21.15 -1.62 13.24
N TYR A 365 -21.88 -0.61 12.78
CA TYR A 365 -21.67 0.02 11.49
C TYR A 365 -20.55 1.07 11.58
N GLY A 366 -19.83 1.27 10.49
CA GLY A 366 -18.76 2.28 10.39
C GLY A 366 -18.61 2.85 8.99
N GLY A 367 -19.65 2.74 8.17
CA GLY A 367 -19.61 3.05 6.75
C GLY A 367 -19.81 4.53 6.42
N GLU A 368 -20.18 5.37 7.39
CA GLU A 368 -20.39 6.80 7.16
C GLU A 368 -20.07 7.66 8.38
N ASN A 369 -19.55 8.86 8.15
CA ASN A 369 -19.20 9.79 9.24
C ASN A 369 -20.41 10.19 10.11
N ALA A 370 -21.60 10.29 9.49
CA ALA A 370 -22.83 10.66 10.19
C ALA A 370 -23.26 9.64 11.27
N TYR A 371 -22.74 8.41 11.21
CA TYR A 371 -22.99 7.36 12.20
C TYR A 371 -22.17 7.51 13.48
N PHE A 372 -21.16 8.38 13.52
CA PHE A 372 -20.35 8.58 14.72
C PHE A 372 -20.84 9.80 15.47
N THR A 373 -21.94 9.65 16.22
CA THR A 373 -22.47 10.70 17.10
C THR A 373 -22.12 10.46 18.57
N HIS A 374 -22.10 11.54 19.36
CA HIS A 374 -21.88 11.46 20.82
C HIS A 374 -22.91 10.53 21.49
N ASP A 375 -24.18 10.59 21.08
CA ASP A 375 -25.25 9.78 21.65
C ASP A 375 -25.07 8.29 21.33
N GLN A 376 -24.64 7.96 20.11
CA GLN A 376 -24.25 6.59 19.77
C GLN A 376 -23.05 6.15 20.60
N GLY A 377 -22.02 6.99 20.76
CA GLY A 377 -20.89 6.70 21.65
C GLY A 377 -21.30 6.36 23.09
N GLY A 378 -22.25 7.12 23.66
CA GLY A 378 -22.78 6.87 25.01
C GLY A 378 -23.58 5.56 25.11
N LEU A 379 -24.41 5.24 24.11
CA LEU A 379 -25.15 3.97 24.05
C LEU A 379 -24.21 2.76 23.90
N MET A 380 -23.16 2.91 23.08
CA MET A 380 -22.14 1.89 22.84
C MET A 380 -21.33 1.60 24.13
N GLN A 381 -21.03 2.64 24.93
CA GLN A 381 -20.36 2.48 26.22
C GLN A 381 -21.25 1.82 27.30
N GLY A 382 -22.57 2.09 27.26
CA GLY A 382 -23.56 1.43 28.10
C GLY A 382 -23.73 -0.08 27.82
N LEU A 383 -23.73 -0.48 26.55
CA LEU A 383 -23.84 -1.89 26.14
C LEU A 383 -22.58 -2.70 26.52
N VAL A 384 -21.39 -2.15 26.26
CA VAL A 384 -20.12 -2.81 26.63
C VAL A 384 -20.02 -3.01 28.14
N THR A 385 -20.52 -2.06 28.95
CA THR A 385 -20.48 -2.17 30.42
C THR A 385 -21.53 -3.13 31.00
N SER A 386 -22.71 -3.28 30.38
CA SER A 386 -23.71 -4.27 30.81
C SER A 386 -23.32 -5.71 30.48
N ASP A 387 -22.71 -5.93 29.31
CA ASP A 387 -22.36 -7.27 28.84
C ASP A 387 -21.10 -7.82 29.54
N LEU A 388 -20.12 -6.96 29.86
CA LEU A 388 -18.98 -7.30 30.72
C LEU A 388 -19.41 -7.66 32.16
N ALA A 389 -20.47 -7.02 32.67
CA ALA A 389 -21.01 -7.33 33.99
C ALA A 389 -21.73 -8.69 34.00
N CYS A 390 -22.41 -9.07 32.91
CA CYS A 390 -23.00 -10.41 32.78
C CYS A 390 -21.93 -11.51 32.67
N SER A 391 -20.83 -11.28 31.95
CA SER A 391 -19.75 -12.27 31.85
C SER A 391 -19.00 -12.51 33.17
N GLN A 392 -18.91 -11.49 34.04
CA GLN A 392 -18.37 -11.66 35.40
C GLN A 392 -19.35 -12.35 36.36
N ALA A 393 -20.66 -12.08 36.24
CA ALA A 393 -21.67 -12.70 37.10
C ALA A 393 -21.83 -14.22 36.83
N SER A 394 -21.51 -14.70 35.63
CA SER A 394 -21.47 -16.14 35.31
C SER A 394 -20.23 -16.88 35.81
N LEU A 395 -19.25 -16.18 36.40
CA LEU A 395 -18.00 -16.78 36.94
C LEU A 395 -18.03 -16.98 38.47
N GLU A 396 -19.07 -16.50 39.17
CA GLU A 396 -19.24 -16.67 40.62
C GLU A 396 -20.37 -17.66 41.01
N GLY A 397 -20.81 -18.52 40.08
CA GLY A 397 -21.86 -19.54 40.28
C GLY A 397 -21.34 -20.95 40.52
#